data_AF-A0A6T5TL25-F1
#
_entry.id   AF-A0A6T5TL25-F1
#
_cell.length_a   1.000
_cell.length_b   1.000
_cell.length_c   1.000
_cell.angle_alpha   90.00
_cell.angle_beta   90.00
_cell.angle_gamma   90.00
#
_symmetry.space_group_name_H-M   'P 1'
#
loop_
_entity.id
_entity.type
_entity.pdbx_description
1 polymer ?
#
loop_
_entity_poly.entity_id
_entity_poly.type
_entity_poly.pdbx_seq_one_letter_code
_entity_poly.pdbx_strand_id
1 'polypeptide(L)'
;PCPCGWQLSTGGEEGAQRMQQHTFWDCPVAQAVMQQVRNAIPAAPEVSRKHLWLLQAPPDSGLYQPVWAVVCLAALNAMQQGRAYMWALHKRRQELLASYRASGGRQVSLEECWQRAAGTRLSMVPPGGSPTSKASARAAALFWSHLQDFADIGIVPVDWVQRMSPSHAFMRIQPKPRSGHCLVLHLPVDIVLPEDLY
;
A
#
# COMPACT_ATOMS: atom_id res chain seq x y z
N PRO A 1 -20.43 -1.59 -2.30
CA PRO A 1 -19.72 -0.62 -3.19
C PRO A 1 -18.39 -0.21 -2.54
N CYS A 2 -17.37 0.11 -3.34
CA CYS A 2 -16.06 0.55 -2.86
C CYS A 2 -15.88 2.05 -3.12
N PRO A 3 -15.22 2.82 -2.21
CA PRO A 3 -14.98 4.26 -2.39
C PRO A 3 -14.20 4.64 -3.66
N CYS A 4 -13.52 3.67 -4.29
CA CYS A 4 -12.85 3.85 -5.58
C CYS A 4 -13.81 3.83 -6.78
N GLY A 5 -15.11 3.63 -6.57
CA GLY A 5 -16.13 3.58 -7.62
C GLY A 5 -16.58 2.18 -8.03
N TRP A 6 -15.91 1.12 -7.55
CA TRP A 6 -16.30 -0.25 -7.86
C TRP A 6 -17.65 -0.64 -7.22
N GLN A 7 -18.47 -1.38 -7.96
CA GLN A 7 -19.78 -1.85 -7.54
C GLN A 7 -19.93 -3.35 -7.78
N LEU A 8 -20.64 -4.02 -6.87
CA LEU A 8 -20.92 -5.44 -7.00
C LEU A 8 -22.20 -5.61 -7.84
N SER A 9 -22.10 -6.33 -8.96
CA SER A 9 -23.23 -6.52 -9.89
C SER A 9 -24.15 -7.70 -9.52
N THR A 10 -23.66 -8.69 -8.75
CA THR A 10 -24.38 -9.94 -8.44
C THR A 10 -24.20 -10.33 -6.97
N GLY A 11 -25.26 -10.85 -6.33
CA GLY A 11 -25.20 -11.45 -4.99
C GLY A 11 -24.82 -12.95 -5.03
N GLY A 12 -24.55 -13.56 -3.87
CA GLY A 12 -24.18 -14.98 -3.76
C GLY A 12 -22.66 -15.22 -3.65
N GLU A 13 -22.24 -16.49 -3.76
CA GLU A 13 -20.82 -16.91 -3.63
C GLU A 13 -19.90 -16.26 -4.67
N GLU A 14 -20.37 -16.14 -5.91
CA GLU A 14 -19.69 -15.39 -6.97
C GLU A 14 -19.47 -13.92 -6.58
N GLY A 15 -20.41 -13.35 -5.82
CA GLY A 15 -20.30 -11.99 -5.31
C GLY A 15 -19.17 -11.85 -4.29
N ALA A 16 -18.99 -12.82 -3.41
CA ALA A 16 -17.88 -12.85 -2.45
C ALA A 16 -16.52 -12.97 -3.16
N GLN A 17 -16.40 -13.86 -4.16
CA GLN A 17 -15.17 -14.02 -4.94
C GLN A 17 -14.83 -12.74 -5.70
N ARG A 18 -15.79 -12.10 -6.36
CA ARG A 18 -15.60 -10.81 -7.05
C ARG A 18 -15.20 -9.70 -6.09
N MET A 19 -15.76 -9.68 -4.87
CA MET A 19 -15.39 -8.71 -3.85
C MET A 19 -13.95 -8.90 -3.35
N GLN A 20 -13.52 -10.15 -3.14
CA GLN A 20 -12.15 -10.48 -2.75
C GLN A 20 -11.15 -10.14 -3.87
N GLN A 21 -11.47 -10.54 -5.11
CA GLN A 21 -10.68 -10.18 -6.29
C GLN A 21 -10.54 -8.66 -6.41
N HIS A 22 -11.63 -7.92 -6.27
CA HIS A 22 -11.53 -6.46 -6.29
C HIS A 22 -10.64 -5.94 -5.17
N THR A 23 -10.86 -6.40 -3.93
CA THR A 23 -10.17 -5.89 -2.75
C THR A 23 -8.66 -6.13 -2.79
N PHE A 24 -8.23 -7.31 -3.22
CA PHE A 24 -6.82 -7.74 -3.15
C PHE A 24 -6.14 -7.85 -4.52
N TRP A 25 -6.78 -7.37 -5.59
CA TRP A 25 -6.15 -7.32 -6.90
C TRP A 25 -6.59 -6.10 -7.70
N ASP A 26 -7.87 -5.93 -7.99
CA ASP A 26 -8.28 -4.91 -8.98
C ASP A 26 -8.38 -3.48 -8.42
N CYS A 27 -8.51 -3.33 -7.10
CA CYS A 27 -8.63 -2.03 -6.45
C CYS A 27 -7.37 -1.17 -6.72
N PRO A 28 -7.49 0.14 -7.00
CA PRO A 28 -6.32 1.01 -7.19
C PRO A 28 -5.33 0.98 -6.01
N VAL A 29 -5.80 0.70 -4.80
CA VAL A 29 -4.95 0.48 -3.62
C VAL A 29 -4.10 -0.79 -3.79
N ALA A 30 -4.72 -1.88 -4.23
CA ALA A 30 -4.02 -3.15 -4.50
C ALA A 30 -3.07 -3.04 -5.69
N GLN A 31 -3.48 -2.37 -6.77
CA GLN A 31 -2.61 -2.14 -7.93
C GLN A 31 -1.39 -1.29 -7.58
N ALA A 32 -1.51 -0.31 -6.68
CA ALA A 32 -0.36 0.47 -6.22
C ALA A 32 0.69 -0.40 -5.52
N VAL A 33 0.26 -1.32 -4.64
CA VAL A 33 1.14 -2.29 -3.99
C VAL A 33 1.74 -3.27 -5.02
N MET A 34 0.93 -3.81 -5.93
CA MET A 34 1.42 -4.72 -6.97
C MET A 34 2.40 -4.05 -7.92
N GLN A 35 2.25 -2.76 -8.18
CA GLN A 35 3.23 -2.00 -8.96
C GLN A 35 4.59 -1.98 -8.26
N GLN A 36 4.62 -1.80 -6.93
CA GLN A 36 5.86 -1.87 -6.16
C GLN A 36 6.51 -3.25 -6.23
N VAL A 37 5.71 -4.31 -6.08
CA VAL A 37 6.18 -5.70 -6.22
C VAL A 37 6.79 -5.93 -7.60
N ARG A 38 6.11 -5.50 -8.68
CA ARG A 38 6.60 -5.65 -10.06
C ARG A 38 7.85 -4.84 -10.33
N ASN A 39 7.94 -3.61 -9.82
CA ASN A 39 9.10 -2.74 -9.98
C ASN A 39 10.36 -3.33 -9.30
N ALA A 40 10.18 -4.01 -8.17
CA ALA A 40 11.30 -4.60 -7.43
C ALA A 40 11.90 -5.84 -8.10
N ILE A 41 11.11 -6.55 -8.94
CA ILE A 41 11.54 -7.82 -9.52
C ILE A 41 12.13 -7.59 -10.92
N PRO A 42 13.44 -7.85 -11.13
CA PRO A 42 14.07 -7.68 -12.43
C PRO A 42 13.63 -8.79 -13.40
N ALA A 43 12.98 -8.41 -14.51
CA ALA A 43 12.72 -9.25 -15.70
C ALA A 43 12.18 -10.69 -15.46
N ALA A 44 11.49 -10.93 -14.34
CA ALA A 44 10.88 -12.22 -14.03
C ALA A 44 9.52 -12.40 -14.75
N PRO A 45 9.00 -13.64 -14.86
CA PRO A 45 7.66 -13.88 -15.40
C PRO A 45 6.57 -13.09 -14.65
N GLU A 46 5.50 -12.78 -15.37
CA GLU A 46 4.41 -11.93 -14.87
C GLU A 46 3.87 -12.42 -13.51
N VAL A 47 3.94 -11.56 -12.50
CA VAL A 47 3.38 -11.85 -11.18
C VAL A 47 1.85 -11.82 -11.26
N SER A 48 1.27 -13.01 -11.38
CA SER A 48 -0.17 -13.23 -11.35
C SER A 48 -0.74 -13.38 -9.94
N ARG A 49 -2.08 -13.30 -9.82
CA ARG A 49 -2.83 -13.43 -8.56
C ARG A 49 -2.48 -14.67 -7.76
N LYS A 50 -2.37 -15.81 -8.43
CA LYS A 50 -2.09 -17.10 -7.77
C LYS A 50 -0.76 -17.06 -7.03
N HIS A 51 0.24 -16.34 -7.55
CA HIS A 51 1.56 -16.24 -6.91
C HIS A 51 1.48 -15.47 -5.59
N LEU A 52 0.65 -14.43 -5.54
CA LEU A 52 0.39 -13.67 -4.32
C LEU A 52 -0.49 -14.45 -3.33
N TRP A 53 -1.62 -14.99 -3.79
CA TRP A 53 -2.62 -15.61 -2.92
C TRP A 53 -2.20 -16.97 -2.36
N LEU A 54 -1.45 -17.76 -3.13
CA LEU A 54 -0.93 -19.04 -2.68
C LEU A 54 0.45 -18.92 -2.03
N LEU A 55 0.97 -17.68 -1.91
CA LEU A 55 2.32 -17.41 -1.43
C LEU A 55 3.40 -18.16 -2.22
N GLN A 56 3.15 -18.50 -3.50
CA GLN A 56 4.07 -19.27 -4.34
C GLN A 56 4.84 -18.33 -5.26
N ALA A 57 6.17 -18.36 -5.19
CA ALA A 57 7.02 -17.58 -6.06
C ALA A 57 6.73 -17.96 -7.52
N PRO A 58 6.71 -16.98 -8.45
CA PRO A 58 6.62 -17.30 -9.86
C PRO A 58 7.76 -18.28 -10.25
N PRO A 59 7.47 -19.31 -11.06
CA PRO A 59 8.51 -20.23 -11.53
C PRO A 59 9.61 -19.46 -12.26
N ASP A 60 10.84 -19.93 -12.20
CA ASP A 60 12.00 -19.34 -12.92
C ASP A 60 12.31 -17.88 -12.59
N SER A 61 11.71 -17.31 -11.53
CA SER A 61 11.96 -15.93 -11.10
C SER A 61 13.25 -15.75 -10.29
N GLY A 62 13.87 -16.85 -9.86
CA GLY A 62 15.01 -16.81 -8.93
C GLY A 62 14.66 -16.29 -7.53
N LEU A 63 13.37 -16.02 -7.25
CA LEU A 63 12.92 -15.55 -5.95
C LEU A 63 12.96 -16.68 -4.93
N TYR A 64 13.50 -16.38 -3.76
CA TYR A 64 13.60 -17.35 -2.68
C TYR A 64 12.24 -17.48 -1.99
N GLN A 65 11.65 -18.67 -2.05
CA GLN A 65 10.26 -18.94 -1.64
C GLN A 65 9.88 -18.43 -0.23
N PRO A 66 10.70 -18.62 0.83
CA PRO A 66 10.40 -18.05 2.15
C PRO A 66 10.36 -16.52 2.17
N VAL A 67 11.26 -15.85 1.45
CA VAL A 67 11.25 -14.38 1.35
C VAL A 67 10.03 -13.92 0.55
N TRP A 68 9.66 -14.65 -0.51
CA TRP A 68 8.43 -14.39 -1.26
C TRP A 68 7.18 -14.47 -0.37
N ALA A 69 7.10 -15.45 0.53
CA ALA A 69 5.99 -15.54 1.48
C ALA A 69 5.89 -14.27 2.36
N VAL A 70 7.03 -13.74 2.84
CA VAL A 70 7.07 -12.48 3.59
C VAL A 70 6.59 -11.31 2.74
N VAL A 71 7.05 -11.23 1.48
CA VAL A 71 6.62 -10.20 0.51
C VAL A 71 5.11 -10.25 0.29
N CYS A 72 4.54 -11.44 0.10
CA CYS A 72 3.11 -11.62 -0.09
C CYS A 72 2.31 -11.21 1.14
N LEU A 73 2.75 -11.57 2.35
CA LEU A 73 2.08 -11.19 3.59
C LEU A 73 2.14 -9.67 3.82
N ALA A 74 3.30 -9.05 3.59
CA ALA A 74 3.46 -7.60 3.66
C ALA A 74 2.54 -6.89 2.66
N ALA A 75 2.46 -7.40 1.42
CA ALA A 75 1.60 -6.85 0.38
C ALA A 75 0.12 -6.97 0.75
N LEU A 76 -0.36 -8.15 1.14
CA LEU A 76 -1.76 -8.36 1.53
C LEU A 76 -2.17 -7.49 2.73
N ASN A 77 -1.28 -7.38 3.74
CA ASN A 77 -1.52 -6.53 4.90
C ASN A 77 -1.60 -5.04 4.50
N ALA A 78 -0.66 -4.57 3.67
CA ALA A 78 -0.65 -3.19 3.17
C ALA A 78 -1.89 -2.87 2.32
N MET A 79 -2.37 -3.81 1.50
CA MET A 79 -3.62 -3.66 0.73
C MET A 79 -4.83 -3.51 1.66
N GLN A 80 -4.92 -4.33 2.70
CA GLN A 80 -6.01 -4.26 3.68
C GLN A 80 -6.01 -2.92 4.43
N GLN A 81 -4.85 -2.50 4.93
CA GLN A 81 -4.71 -1.23 5.67
C GLN A 81 -4.94 -0.01 4.76
N GLY A 82 -4.40 -0.02 3.54
CA GLY A 82 -4.66 1.02 2.56
C GLY A 82 -6.15 1.16 2.24
N ARG A 83 -6.87 0.05 2.13
CA ARG A 83 -8.31 0.05 1.91
C ARG A 83 -9.07 0.56 3.14
N ALA A 84 -8.67 0.17 4.35
CA ALA A 84 -9.24 0.70 5.58
C ALA A 84 -9.06 2.23 5.67
N TYR A 85 -7.87 2.72 5.32
CA TYR A 85 -7.57 4.15 5.24
C TYR A 85 -8.42 4.88 4.18
N MET A 86 -8.61 4.27 3.01
CA MET A 86 -9.52 4.80 1.98
C MET A 86 -10.95 4.96 2.50
N TRP A 87 -11.45 3.98 3.24
CA TRP A 87 -12.77 4.04 3.88
C TRP A 87 -12.84 5.12 4.96
N ALA A 88 -11.80 5.26 5.78
CA ALA A 88 -11.72 6.32 6.79
C ALA A 88 -11.76 7.72 6.14
N LEU A 89 -11.01 7.93 5.06
CA LEU A 89 -11.04 9.18 4.29
C LEU A 89 -12.42 9.43 3.66
N HIS A 90 -13.06 8.38 3.15
CA HIS A 90 -14.40 8.47 2.56
C HIS A 90 -15.44 8.87 3.61
N LYS A 91 -15.46 8.21 4.77
CA LYS A 91 -16.37 8.51 5.87
C LYS A 91 -16.18 9.94 6.37
N ARG A 92 -14.92 10.35 6.62
CA ARG A 92 -14.60 11.72 7.03
C ARG A 92 -15.09 12.77 6.03
N ARG A 93 -14.94 12.48 4.73
CA ARG A 93 -15.47 13.37 3.67
C ARG A 93 -16.99 13.45 3.71
N GLN A 94 -17.68 12.33 3.89
CA GLN A 94 -19.14 12.32 3.99
C GLN A 94 -19.64 13.10 5.22
N GLU A 95 -19.00 12.93 6.37
CA GLU A 95 -19.30 13.67 7.60
C GLU A 95 -19.14 15.18 7.39
N LEU A 96 -18.03 15.63 6.78
CA LEU A 96 -17.82 17.04 6.45
C LEU A 96 -18.93 17.57 5.53
N LEU A 97 -19.29 16.84 4.48
CA LEU A 97 -20.37 17.23 3.57
C LEU A 97 -21.74 17.28 4.27
N ALA A 98 -22.01 16.35 5.19
CA ALA A 98 -23.22 16.35 5.99
C ALA A 98 -23.27 17.57 6.92
N SER A 99 -22.17 17.92 7.59
CA SER A 99 -22.05 19.13 8.40
C SER A 99 -22.27 20.39 7.57
N TYR A 100 -21.67 20.50 6.38
CA TYR A 100 -21.88 21.62 5.46
C TYR A 100 -23.35 21.77 5.05
N ARG A 101 -24.04 20.66 4.72
CA ARG A 101 -25.46 20.67 4.37
C ARG A 101 -26.34 21.06 5.55
N ALA A 102 -26.07 20.52 6.74
CA ALA A 102 -26.80 20.84 7.96
C ALA A 102 -26.61 22.31 8.39
N SER A 103 -25.46 22.91 8.06
CA SER A 103 -25.20 24.35 8.24
C SER A 103 -26.01 25.25 7.31
N GLY A 104 -26.93 24.68 6.51
CA GLY A 104 -27.88 25.43 5.68
C GLY A 104 -27.29 26.09 4.45
N GLY A 105 -26.06 25.73 4.04
CA GLY A 105 -25.42 26.28 2.84
C GLY A 105 -25.46 27.81 2.81
N ARG A 106 -24.88 28.48 3.80
CA ARG A 106 -24.84 29.96 3.83
C ARG A 106 -24.13 30.47 2.57
N GLN A 107 -24.86 31.15 1.69
CA GLN A 107 -24.26 31.98 0.65
C GLN A 107 -23.39 33.02 1.36
N VAL A 108 -22.09 32.93 1.14
CA VAL A 108 -21.13 33.96 1.56
C VAL A 108 -20.97 34.91 0.39
N SER A 109 -20.89 36.21 0.67
CA SER A 109 -20.54 37.18 -0.38
C SER A 109 -19.14 36.87 -0.91
N LEU A 110 -18.84 37.31 -2.13
CA LEU A 110 -17.48 37.26 -2.64
C LEU A 110 -16.52 37.94 -1.66
N GLU A 111 -16.90 39.08 -1.10
CA GLU A 111 -16.07 39.81 -0.14
C GLU A 111 -15.75 38.99 1.13
N GLU A 112 -16.72 38.27 1.72
CA GLU A 112 -16.48 37.36 2.84
C GLU A 112 -15.57 36.18 2.46
N CYS A 113 -15.70 35.67 1.24
CA CYS A 113 -14.85 34.60 0.72
C CYS A 113 -13.39 35.06 0.61
N TRP A 114 -13.16 36.26 0.06
CA TRP A 114 -11.83 36.85 -0.10
C TRP A 114 -11.23 37.28 1.24
N GLN A 115 -12.02 37.78 2.19
CA GLN A 115 -11.54 38.10 3.54
C GLN A 115 -11.14 36.84 4.33
N ARG A 116 -11.92 35.76 4.25
CA ARG A 116 -11.55 34.46 4.82
C ARG A 116 -10.26 33.91 4.19
N ALA A 117 -10.09 34.15 2.89
CA ALA A 117 -8.92 33.78 2.11
C ALA A 117 -7.67 34.61 2.40
N ALA A 118 -7.85 35.87 2.79
CA ALA A 118 -6.78 36.80 3.12
C ALA A 118 -6.31 36.65 4.57
N GLY A 119 -7.22 36.31 5.51
CA GLY A 119 -6.89 36.11 6.94
C GLY A 119 -6.52 34.67 7.32
N THR A 120 -7.06 33.70 6.60
CA THR A 120 -6.63 32.30 6.66
C THR A 120 -5.94 32.09 5.33
N ARG A 121 -4.65 31.69 5.28
CA ARG A 121 -4.11 31.14 4.03
C ARG A 121 -5.18 30.18 3.54
N LEU A 122 -5.81 30.47 2.40
CA LEU A 122 -6.50 29.41 1.67
C LEU A 122 -5.39 28.39 1.48
N SER A 123 -5.36 27.39 2.35
CA SER A 123 -5.04 26.05 1.92
C SER A 123 -6.16 25.76 0.93
N MET A 124 -6.05 26.34 -0.27
CA MET A 124 -6.41 25.66 -1.49
C MET A 124 -5.94 24.27 -1.20
N VAL A 125 -6.90 23.37 -0.93
CA VAL A 125 -6.59 21.96 -0.72
C VAL A 125 -5.56 21.69 -1.79
N PRO A 126 -4.32 21.32 -1.43
CA PRO A 126 -3.31 21.09 -2.44
C PRO A 126 -3.96 20.16 -3.47
N PRO A 127 -3.47 20.05 -4.71
CA PRO A 127 -3.82 18.90 -5.53
C PRO A 127 -3.36 17.57 -4.88
N GLY A 128 -3.34 17.44 -3.55
CA GLY A 128 -3.37 16.20 -2.82
C GLY A 128 -4.53 15.37 -3.35
N GLY A 129 -4.14 14.33 -4.07
CA GLY A 129 -5.00 13.56 -4.97
C GLY A 129 -6.28 13.04 -4.32
N SER A 130 -7.10 12.41 -5.17
CA SER A 130 -8.33 11.74 -4.74
C SER A 130 -8.06 10.87 -3.49
N PRO A 131 -9.06 10.66 -2.60
CA PRO A 131 -8.90 9.77 -1.45
C PRO A 131 -8.30 8.42 -1.81
N THR A 132 -8.64 7.92 -3.01
CA THR A 132 -8.04 6.74 -3.63
C THR A 132 -6.55 6.90 -3.89
N SER A 133 -6.10 7.99 -4.53
CA SER A 133 -4.68 8.27 -4.75
C SER A 133 -3.89 8.35 -3.44
N LYS A 134 -4.41 9.03 -2.41
CA LYS A 134 -3.78 9.08 -1.09
C LYS A 134 -3.68 7.70 -0.44
N ALA A 135 -4.75 6.91 -0.52
CA ALA A 135 -4.78 5.56 0.01
C ALA A 135 -3.85 4.61 -0.74
N SER A 136 -3.77 4.72 -2.07
CA SER A 136 -2.83 3.99 -2.92
C SER A 136 -1.38 4.31 -2.56
N ALA A 137 -1.04 5.59 -2.40
CA ALA A 137 0.30 6.01 -1.98
C ALA A 137 0.64 5.48 -0.57
N ARG A 138 -0.30 5.59 0.39
CA ARG A 138 -0.11 5.06 1.74
C ARG A 138 0.08 3.53 1.73
N ALA A 139 -0.68 2.79 0.91
CA ALA A 139 -0.54 1.35 0.81
C ALA A 139 0.82 0.93 0.24
N ALA A 140 1.29 1.63 -0.81
CA ALA A 140 2.63 1.40 -1.36
C ALA A 140 3.72 1.66 -0.31
N ALA A 141 3.59 2.73 0.48
CA ALA A 141 4.51 3.02 1.58
C ALA A 141 4.47 1.93 2.67
N LEU A 142 3.27 1.55 3.13
CA LEU A 142 3.07 0.51 4.14
C LEU A 142 3.68 -0.83 3.72
N PHE A 143 3.60 -1.19 2.44
CA PHE A 143 4.23 -2.40 1.93
C PHE A 143 5.73 -2.43 2.22
N TRP A 144 6.45 -1.36 1.91
CA TRP A 144 7.88 -1.26 2.18
C TRP A 144 8.18 -1.13 3.67
N SER A 145 7.36 -0.39 4.44
CA SER A 145 7.50 -0.32 5.90
C SER A 145 7.38 -1.69 6.56
N HIS A 146 6.42 -2.54 6.15
CA HIS A 146 6.27 -3.89 6.71
C HIS A 146 7.46 -4.80 6.39
N LEU A 147 8.06 -4.64 5.21
CA LEU A 147 9.30 -5.35 4.89
C LEU A 147 10.47 -4.83 5.74
N GLN A 148 10.49 -3.54 6.07
CA GLN A 148 11.53 -2.90 6.86
C GLN A 148 11.41 -3.37 8.31
N ASP A 149 10.19 -3.35 8.87
CA ASP A 149 9.85 -3.91 10.18
C ASP A 149 10.35 -5.36 10.30
N PHE A 150 10.10 -6.18 9.28
CA PHE A 150 10.56 -7.57 9.26
C PHE A 150 12.09 -7.67 9.26
N ALA A 151 12.78 -6.85 8.46
CA ALA A 151 14.24 -6.83 8.43
C ALA A 151 14.84 -6.36 9.77
N ASP A 152 14.17 -5.41 10.44
CA ASP A 152 14.60 -4.81 11.70
C ASP A 152 14.43 -5.74 12.91
N ILE A 153 13.64 -6.83 12.79
CA ILE A 153 13.66 -7.94 13.77
C ILE A 153 15.11 -8.44 13.98
N GLY A 154 15.96 -8.34 12.96
CA GLY A 154 17.38 -8.64 13.07
C GLY A 154 17.69 -10.13 13.18
N ILE A 155 16.70 -11.00 12.96
CA ILE A 155 16.85 -12.45 12.95
C ILE A 155 16.89 -12.92 11.50
N VAL A 156 17.98 -13.61 11.12
CA VAL A 156 18.13 -14.25 9.82
C VAL A 156 18.06 -15.77 10.02
N PRO A 157 17.07 -16.47 9.47
CA PRO A 157 17.04 -17.93 9.53
C PRO A 157 18.31 -18.53 8.90
N VAL A 158 18.88 -19.56 9.52
CA VAL A 158 20.15 -20.17 9.08
C VAL A 158 20.08 -20.64 7.63
N ASP A 159 18.97 -21.25 7.23
CA ASP A 159 18.77 -21.74 5.86
C ASP A 159 18.75 -20.61 4.82
N TRP A 160 18.38 -19.38 5.20
CA TRP A 160 18.36 -18.24 4.30
C TRP A 160 19.77 -17.80 3.94
N VAL A 161 20.72 -17.87 4.88
CA VAL A 161 22.13 -17.53 4.65
C VAL A 161 22.75 -18.40 3.56
N GLN A 162 22.34 -19.67 3.48
CA GLN A 162 22.90 -20.61 2.51
C GLN A 162 22.18 -20.56 1.15
N ARG A 163 20.87 -20.27 1.15
CA ARG A 163 20.01 -20.47 -0.04
C ARG A 163 19.54 -19.18 -0.70
N MET A 164 19.60 -18.06 -0.01
CA MET A 164 19.16 -16.77 -0.56
C MET A 164 20.27 -16.18 -1.43
N SER A 165 19.96 -15.87 -2.68
CA SER A 165 20.90 -15.17 -3.57
C SER A 165 21.30 -13.80 -2.98
N PRO A 166 22.58 -13.40 -3.04
CA PRO A 166 23.01 -12.05 -2.67
C PRO A 166 22.33 -10.94 -3.49
N SER A 167 21.89 -11.26 -4.71
CA SER A 167 21.19 -10.37 -5.64
C SER A 167 19.67 -10.50 -5.58
N HIS A 168 19.11 -10.97 -4.46
CA HIS A 168 17.67 -11.12 -4.32
C HIS A 168 16.94 -9.75 -4.39
N ALA A 169 15.79 -9.74 -5.06
CA ALA A 169 15.06 -8.52 -5.46
C ALA A 169 14.72 -7.58 -4.28
N PHE A 170 14.23 -8.14 -3.17
CA PHE A 170 13.67 -7.35 -2.05
C PHE A 170 14.64 -7.16 -0.88
N MET A 171 15.52 -8.12 -0.65
CA MET A 171 16.31 -8.24 0.59
C MET A 171 17.66 -8.83 0.26
N ARG A 172 18.69 -8.38 0.97
CA ARG A 172 20.00 -9.03 1.00
C ARG A 172 20.40 -9.34 2.44
N ILE A 173 21.21 -10.37 2.59
CA ILE A 173 21.86 -10.66 3.87
C ILE A 173 23.16 -9.85 3.94
N GLN A 174 23.32 -9.10 5.03
CA GLN A 174 24.53 -8.36 5.33
C GLN A 174 25.19 -8.92 6.58
N PRO A 175 26.50 -9.25 6.54
CA PRO A 175 27.24 -9.62 7.74
C PRO A 175 27.38 -8.42 8.69
N LYS A 176 27.12 -8.65 9.98
CA LYS A 176 27.34 -7.70 11.07
C LYS A 176 28.53 -8.17 11.92
N PRO A 177 29.54 -7.32 12.18
CA PRO A 177 30.79 -7.72 12.84
C PRO A 177 30.64 -8.37 14.23
N ARG A 178 29.50 -8.19 14.92
CA ARG A 178 29.28 -8.66 16.30
C ARG A 178 28.04 -9.54 16.50
N SER A 179 27.12 -9.58 15.54
CA SER A 179 25.81 -10.21 15.70
C SER A 179 25.48 -11.23 14.60
N GLY A 180 26.48 -11.64 13.81
CA GLY A 180 26.31 -12.60 12.72
C GLY A 180 25.80 -11.92 11.45
N HIS A 181 24.53 -12.08 11.12
CA HIS A 181 23.93 -11.58 9.88
C HIS A 181 22.70 -10.75 10.18
N CYS A 182 22.36 -9.80 9.30
CA CYS A 182 21.07 -9.11 9.31
C CYS A 182 20.48 -9.08 7.90
N LEU A 183 19.15 -8.92 7.82
CA LEU A 183 18.48 -8.60 6.57
C LEU A 183 18.56 -7.10 6.33
N VAL A 184 18.75 -6.72 5.08
CA VAL A 184 18.71 -5.32 4.63
C VAL A 184 17.83 -5.26 3.38
N LEU A 185 16.90 -4.33 3.36
CA LEU A 185 16.03 -4.13 2.21
C LEU A 185 16.73 -3.46 1.05
N HIS A 186 16.26 -3.81 -0.15
CA HIS A 186 16.51 -3.03 -1.36
C HIS A 186 15.31 -2.09 -1.57
N LEU A 187 15.39 -0.90 -0.97
CA LEU A 187 14.42 0.16 -1.21
C LEU A 187 14.65 0.77 -2.60
N PRO A 188 13.60 0.91 -3.43
CA PRO A 188 13.66 1.74 -4.62
C PRO A 188 14.04 3.18 -4.27
N VAL A 189 14.85 3.81 -5.14
CA VAL A 189 15.46 5.13 -4.90
C VAL A 189 14.41 6.24 -4.72
N ASP A 190 13.21 6.04 -5.25
CA ASP A 190 12.09 6.97 -5.22
C ASP A 190 11.19 6.85 -3.98
N ILE A 191 11.46 5.89 -3.09
CA ILE A 191 10.58 5.61 -1.95
C ILE A 191 11.16 6.17 -0.66
N VAL A 192 10.46 7.17 -0.13
CA VAL A 192 10.65 7.65 1.24
C VAL A 192 9.66 6.93 2.14
N LEU A 193 10.16 6.13 3.08
CA LEU A 193 9.33 5.51 4.10
C LEU A 193 8.78 6.61 5.02
N PRO A 194 7.46 6.68 5.26
CA PRO A 194 6.92 7.69 6.14
C PRO A 194 7.23 7.33 7.60
N GLU A 195 7.82 8.27 8.32
CA GLU A 195 8.17 8.12 9.74
C GLU A 195 6.93 8.08 10.65
N ASP A 196 5.76 8.49 10.14
CA ASP A 196 4.49 8.67 10.88
C ASP A 196 3.49 7.52 10.71
N LEU A 197 3.94 6.34 10.26
CA LEU A 197 3.05 5.18 10.05
C LEU A 197 2.76 4.35 11.32
N TYR A 198 3.29 4.72 12.48
CA TYR A 198 3.07 4.05 13.77
C TYR A 198 2.05 4.79 14.64
#